data_AF-A0A3G9DXD5-F1
#
_entry.id   AF-A0A3G9DXD5-F1
#
_cell.length_a   1.000
_cell.length_b   1.000
_cell.length_c   1.000
_cell.angle_alpha   90.00
_cell.angle_beta   90.00
_cell.angle_gamma   90.00
#
_symmetry.space_group_name_H-M   'P 1'
#
loop_
_entity.id
_entity.type
_entity.pdbx_description
1 polymer ?
#
loop_
_entity_poly.entity_id
_entity_poly.type
_entity_poly.pdbx_seq_one_letter_code
_entity_poly.pdbx_strand_id
1 'polypeptide(L)'
;MKFLKSSGYVKQTAFGIVRLLTLKKDEMKKLGLLLTALIAIAAIAPAQKTGIIADVLKKSAEEKVARMQEMIGFDDNKARQLNELEFTFLLDVQKAENCCLCNRKKRIEKLKTAREEGLQKLLPRDEYMKYHSIENELLRENNPLWLR
;
A
#
# COMPACT_ATOMS: atom_id res chain seq x y z
N MET A 1 66.57 -45.84 -21.97
CA MET A 1 66.57 -45.58 -20.51
C MET A 1 66.31 -44.08 -20.32
N LYS A 2 65.20 -43.71 -19.63
CA LYS A 2 64.81 -42.37 -19.09
C LYS A 2 64.44 -41.29 -20.15
N PHE A 3 63.17 -40.89 -20.34
CA PHE A 3 62.17 -40.17 -19.52
C PHE A 3 62.09 -38.67 -19.87
N LEU A 4 60.90 -38.25 -20.37
CA LEU A 4 60.15 -36.99 -20.13
C LEU A 4 60.79 -35.67 -20.64
N LYS A 5 60.07 -34.62 -21.07
CA LYS A 5 58.65 -34.25 -20.96
C LYS A 5 58.37 -33.09 -21.94
N SER A 6 57.16 -33.07 -22.47
CA SER A 6 56.47 -31.91 -23.08
C SER A 6 56.31 -30.74 -22.08
N SER A 7 56.44 -29.50 -22.56
CA SER A 7 55.92 -28.26 -21.95
C SER A 7 56.04 -27.15 -23.01
N GLY A 8 55.07 -26.30 -23.34
CA GLY A 8 53.72 -26.07 -22.86
C GLY A 8 53.21 -24.78 -23.53
N TYR A 9 51.97 -24.81 -24.00
CA TYR A 9 50.94 -23.75 -24.07
C TYR A 9 51.39 -22.26 -24.09
N VAL A 10 51.20 -21.49 -25.18
CA VAL A 10 49.95 -20.86 -25.67
C VAL A 10 49.51 -19.59 -24.88
N LYS A 11 49.44 -18.49 -25.65
CA LYS A 11 48.57 -17.28 -25.57
C LYS A 11 48.91 -16.10 -24.64
N GLN A 12 49.24 -14.98 -25.32
CA GLN A 12 48.41 -13.77 -25.41
C GLN A 12 47.90 -13.19 -24.08
N THR A 13 48.45 -12.05 -23.65
CA THR A 13 47.78 -10.99 -22.84
C THR A 13 48.81 -9.99 -22.32
N ALA A 14 48.69 -8.70 -22.65
CA ALA A 14 49.30 -7.63 -21.85
C ALA A 14 48.78 -6.22 -22.15
N PHE A 15 48.24 -5.94 -23.35
CA PHE A 15 47.89 -4.56 -23.71
C PHE A 15 46.41 -4.17 -23.56
N GLY A 16 45.51 -5.13 -23.29
CA GLY A 16 44.06 -4.90 -23.24
C GLY A 16 43.48 -4.51 -21.87
N ILE A 17 44.21 -4.70 -20.76
CA ILE A 17 43.64 -4.58 -19.40
C ILE A 17 43.88 -3.19 -18.78
N VAL A 18 44.89 -2.45 -19.23
CA VAL A 18 45.27 -1.17 -18.58
C VAL A 18 44.35 0.00 -18.99
N ARG A 19 43.50 -0.16 -20.02
CA ARG A 19 42.60 0.92 -20.46
C ARG A 19 41.23 0.94 -19.75
N LEU A 20 40.96 0.00 -18.84
CA LEU A 20 39.67 -0.11 -18.13
C LEU A 20 39.62 0.65 -16.79
N LEU A 21 40.74 1.19 -16.30
CA LEU A 21 40.82 1.83 -14.96
C LEU A 21 41.06 3.35 -14.98
N THR A 22 40.65 4.04 -16.04
CA THR A 22 40.61 5.51 -16.06
C THR A 22 39.24 6.04 -16.42
N LEU A 23 38.21 5.61 -15.68
CA LEU A 23 36.98 6.38 -15.58
C LEU A 23 37.31 7.71 -14.90
N LYS A 24 37.28 8.79 -15.68
CA LYS A 24 37.51 10.16 -15.22
C LYS A 24 36.61 10.44 -14.03
N LYS A 25 37.21 10.90 -12.93
CA LYS A 25 36.56 11.35 -11.68
C LYS A 25 35.42 12.35 -11.91
N ASP A 26 35.41 13.05 -13.04
CA ASP A 26 34.37 14.00 -13.44
C ASP A 26 33.08 13.35 -13.96
N GLU A 27 33.15 12.14 -14.54
CA GLU A 27 31.97 11.42 -15.06
C GLU A 27 31.15 10.78 -13.93
N MET A 28 31.80 10.32 -12.84
CA MET A 28 31.09 9.84 -11.65
C MET A 28 30.29 10.94 -10.94
N LYS A 29 30.77 12.20 -10.97
CA LYS A 29 30.06 13.36 -10.39
C LYS A 29 28.82 13.71 -11.20
N LYS A 30 28.91 13.67 -12.54
CA LYS A 30 27.77 13.91 -13.44
C LYS A 30 26.72 12.79 -13.33
N LEU A 31 27.15 11.53 -13.20
CA LEU A 31 26.25 10.39 -13.00
C LEU A 31 25.53 10.48 -11.64
N GLY A 32 26.25 10.87 -10.59
CA GLY A 32 25.68 11.11 -9.26
C GLY A 32 24.65 12.25 -9.25
N LEU A 33 24.91 13.33 -10.00
CA LEU A 33 24.00 14.47 -10.15
C LEU A 33 22.73 14.12 -10.96
N LEU A 34 22.86 13.25 -11.97
CA LEU A 34 21.73 12.75 -12.77
C LEU A 34 20.82 11.81 -11.96
N LEU A 35 21.40 10.97 -11.10
CA LEU A 35 20.66 10.10 -10.18
C LEU A 35 19.88 10.90 -9.13
N THR A 36 20.45 11.97 -8.57
CA THR A 36 19.73 12.83 -7.61
C THR A 36 18.61 13.64 -8.27
N ALA A 37 18.79 14.09 -9.52
CA ALA A 37 17.75 14.78 -10.28
C ALA A 37 16.55 13.86 -10.61
N LEU A 38 16.80 12.59 -10.93
CA LEU A 38 15.73 11.59 -11.19
C LEU A 38 14.93 11.24 -9.91
N ILE A 39 15.58 11.20 -8.75
CA ILE A 39 14.90 10.96 -7.46
C ILE A 39 13.99 12.15 -7.08
N ALA A 40 14.39 13.38 -7.40
CA ALA A 40 13.60 14.57 -7.12
C ALA A 40 12.27 14.64 -7.91
N ILE A 41 12.24 14.10 -9.14
CA ILE A 41 11.04 14.07 -9.99
C ILE A 41 10.06 12.97 -9.53
N ALA A 42 10.56 11.83 -9.03
CA ALA A 42 9.73 10.76 -8.49
C ALA A 42 8.96 11.17 -7.21
N ALA A 43 9.41 12.20 -6.51
CA ALA A 43 8.78 12.70 -5.29
C ALA A 43 7.50 13.54 -5.53
N ILE A 44 7.22 13.99 -6.77
CA ILE A 44 6.08 14.88 -7.09
C ILE A 44 4.84 14.08 -7.57
N ALA A 45 5.00 12.80 -7.93
CA ALA A 45 3.91 11.93 -8.34
C ALA A 45 2.90 11.45 -7.25
N PRO A 46 3.16 11.49 -5.91
CA PRO A 46 2.26 10.86 -4.95
C PRO A 46 0.96 11.65 -4.72
N ALA A 47 0.94 12.98 -4.95
CA ALA A 47 -0.18 13.83 -4.55
C ALA A 47 -1.47 13.61 -5.38
N GLN A 48 -1.36 13.37 -6.69
CA GLN A 48 -2.54 13.10 -7.54
C GLN A 48 -3.14 11.73 -7.26
N LYS A 49 -2.30 10.72 -6.95
CA LYS A 49 -2.76 9.38 -6.58
C LYS A 49 -3.52 9.38 -5.25
N THR A 50 -3.10 10.19 -4.28
CA THR A 50 -3.77 10.27 -2.97
C THR A 50 -5.19 10.84 -3.06
N GLY A 51 -5.45 11.81 -3.96
CA GLY A 51 -6.80 12.36 -4.14
C GLY A 51 -7.78 11.34 -4.71
N ILE A 52 -7.39 10.65 -5.78
CA ILE A 52 -8.24 9.62 -6.42
C ILE A 52 -8.57 8.48 -5.44
N ILE A 53 -7.58 8.03 -4.67
CA ILE A 53 -7.83 6.95 -3.71
C ILE A 53 -8.78 7.40 -2.60
N ALA A 54 -8.63 8.62 -2.08
CA ALA A 54 -9.56 9.16 -1.09
C ALA A 54 -11.01 9.21 -1.62
N ASP A 55 -11.20 9.63 -2.86
CA ASP A 55 -12.54 9.67 -3.48
C ASP A 55 -13.16 8.27 -3.65
N VAL A 56 -12.35 7.28 -4.03
CA VAL A 56 -12.81 5.88 -4.15
C VAL A 56 -13.21 5.32 -2.79
N LEU A 57 -12.39 5.54 -1.75
CA LEU A 57 -12.69 5.08 -0.40
C LEU A 57 -13.94 5.78 0.17
N LYS A 58 -14.11 7.07 -0.12
CA LYS A 58 -15.30 7.83 0.27
C LYS A 58 -16.56 7.24 -0.37
N LYS A 59 -16.56 7.02 -1.69
CA LYS A 59 -17.69 6.40 -2.38
C LYS A 59 -17.99 5.00 -1.85
N SER A 60 -16.96 4.20 -1.58
CA SER A 60 -17.13 2.88 -0.97
C SER A 60 -17.84 2.98 0.39
N ALA A 61 -17.41 3.89 1.27
CA ALA A 61 -18.08 4.13 2.54
C ALA A 61 -19.54 4.58 2.36
N GLU A 62 -19.80 5.53 1.45
CA GLU A 62 -21.14 6.02 1.12
C GLU A 62 -22.08 4.91 0.64
N GLU A 63 -21.61 4.07 -0.28
CA GLU A 63 -22.40 2.94 -0.79
C GLU A 63 -22.68 1.89 0.29
N LYS A 64 -21.71 1.62 1.17
CA LYS A 64 -21.89 0.70 2.29
C LYS A 64 -23.00 1.20 3.21
N VAL A 65 -22.88 2.43 3.68
CA VAL A 65 -23.81 2.99 4.66
C VAL A 65 -25.18 3.19 4.05
N ALA A 66 -25.27 3.59 2.76
CA ALA A 66 -26.55 3.70 2.07
C ALA A 66 -27.30 2.36 2.05
N ARG A 67 -26.61 1.25 1.72
CA ARG A 67 -27.21 -0.09 1.77
C ARG A 67 -27.61 -0.48 3.19
N MET A 68 -26.75 -0.21 4.17
CA MET A 68 -27.07 -0.48 5.58
C MET A 68 -28.27 0.33 6.06
N GLN A 69 -28.38 1.59 5.62
CA GLN A 69 -29.50 2.47 5.94
C GLN A 69 -30.80 1.96 5.32
N GLU A 70 -30.76 1.52 4.07
CA GLU A 70 -31.91 0.91 3.38
C GLU A 70 -32.40 -0.36 4.11
N MET A 71 -31.47 -1.21 4.57
CA MET A 71 -31.81 -2.47 5.23
C MET A 71 -32.20 -2.33 6.72
N ILE A 72 -31.59 -1.39 7.45
CA ILE A 72 -31.76 -1.25 8.91
C ILE A 72 -32.76 -0.15 9.24
N GLY A 73 -32.82 0.91 8.43
CA GLY A 73 -33.75 2.04 8.60
C GLY A 73 -33.32 3.09 9.63
N PHE A 74 -32.01 3.28 9.87
CA PHE A 74 -31.53 4.35 10.74
C PHE A 74 -31.61 5.73 10.07
N ASP A 75 -31.65 6.80 10.87
CA ASP A 75 -31.83 8.18 10.38
C ASP A 75 -30.61 8.74 9.62
N ASP A 76 -30.84 9.79 8.85
CA ASP A 76 -29.81 10.43 8.01
C ASP A 76 -28.64 11.01 8.81
N ASN A 77 -28.86 11.39 10.07
CA ASN A 77 -27.79 11.91 10.91
C ASN A 77 -26.84 10.78 11.35
N LYS A 78 -27.39 9.62 11.73
CA LYS A 78 -26.60 8.40 11.96
C LYS A 78 -25.88 7.98 10.68
N ALA A 79 -26.56 8.00 9.53
CA ALA A 79 -25.95 7.66 8.25
C ALA A 79 -24.75 8.55 7.93
N ARG A 80 -24.86 9.86 8.14
CA ARG A 80 -23.74 10.79 7.97
C ARG A 80 -22.57 10.47 8.90
N GLN A 81 -22.83 10.19 10.18
CA GLN A 81 -21.78 9.86 11.15
C GLN A 81 -21.11 8.51 10.84
N LEU A 82 -21.89 7.52 10.41
CA LEU A 82 -21.37 6.22 9.97
C LEU A 82 -20.50 6.36 8.72
N ASN A 83 -20.90 7.20 7.76
CA ASN A 83 -20.09 7.48 6.58
C ASN A 83 -18.72 8.04 6.94
N GLU A 84 -18.68 9.00 7.87
CA GLU A 84 -17.43 9.57 8.35
C GLU A 84 -16.56 8.53 9.07
N LEU A 85 -17.17 7.70 9.92
CA LEU A 85 -16.49 6.61 10.63
C LEU A 85 -15.87 5.58 9.67
N GLU A 86 -16.66 5.08 8.72
CA GLU A 86 -16.22 4.09 7.72
C GLU A 86 -15.13 4.66 6.81
N PHE A 87 -15.32 5.88 6.31
CA PHE A 87 -14.35 6.54 5.46
C PHE A 87 -13.01 6.76 6.18
N THR A 88 -13.06 7.25 7.42
CA THR A 88 -11.86 7.48 8.24
C THR A 88 -11.12 6.16 8.50
N PHE A 89 -11.87 5.10 8.84
CA PHE A 89 -11.30 3.76 9.00
C PHE A 89 -10.57 3.29 7.74
N LEU A 90 -11.20 3.41 6.57
CA LEU A 90 -10.61 3.02 5.28
C LEU A 90 -9.32 3.80 4.98
N LEU A 91 -9.33 5.12 5.17
CA LEU A 91 -8.14 5.96 4.98
C LEU A 91 -7.00 5.55 5.93
N ASP A 92 -7.31 5.26 7.18
CA ASP A 92 -6.29 4.91 8.16
C ASP A 92 -5.73 3.49 7.96
N VAL A 93 -6.56 2.55 7.47
CA VAL A 93 -6.11 1.24 7.00
C VAL A 93 -5.17 1.42 5.81
N GLN A 94 -5.54 2.21 4.81
CA GLN A 94 -4.68 2.48 3.66
C GLN A 94 -3.33 3.09 4.08
N LYS A 95 -3.32 4.02 5.03
CA LYS A 95 -2.07 4.58 5.60
C LYS A 95 -1.26 3.52 6.33
N ALA A 96 -1.92 2.62 7.07
CA ALA A 96 -1.25 1.54 7.81
C ALA A 96 -0.62 0.51 6.87
N GLU A 97 -1.29 0.18 5.76
CA GLU A 97 -0.78 -0.74 4.73
C GLU A 97 0.44 -0.20 4.00
N ASN A 98 0.44 1.11 3.71
CA ASN A 98 1.55 1.80 3.06
C ASN A 98 2.69 2.16 4.02
N CYS A 99 2.58 1.85 5.32
CA CYS A 99 3.64 2.13 6.27
C CYS A 99 4.75 1.05 6.22
N CYS A 100 5.94 1.45 5.77
CA CYS A 100 7.09 0.55 5.65
C CYS A 100 7.69 0.10 6.99
N LEU A 101 7.60 0.93 8.04
CA LEU A 101 8.27 0.72 9.33
C LEU A 101 7.31 0.40 10.48
N CYS A 102 6.02 0.23 10.20
CA CYS A 102 5.01 -0.09 11.20
C CYS A 102 4.83 -1.60 11.34
N ASN A 103 4.47 -2.06 12.54
CA ASN A 103 3.78 -3.34 12.68
C ASN A 103 2.36 -3.22 12.11
N ARG A 104 2.23 -3.48 10.80
CA ARG A 104 0.97 -3.28 10.05
C ARG A 104 -0.19 -4.06 10.66
N LYS A 105 0.04 -5.34 10.99
CA LYS A 105 -0.98 -6.21 11.61
C LYS A 105 -1.53 -5.59 12.89
N LYS A 106 -0.65 -5.24 13.83
CA LYS A 106 -1.04 -4.63 15.11
C LYS A 106 -1.74 -3.29 14.92
N ARG A 107 -1.31 -2.49 13.92
CA ARG A 107 -1.94 -1.20 13.62
C ARG A 107 -3.35 -1.37 13.06
N ILE A 108 -3.54 -2.29 12.11
CA ILE A 108 -4.84 -2.59 11.53
C ILE A 108 -5.80 -3.18 12.58
N GLU A 109 -5.32 -4.06 13.46
CA GLU A 109 -6.13 -4.59 14.57
C GLU A 109 -6.66 -3.47 15.48
N LYS A 110 -5.81 -2.50 15.85
CA LYS A 110 -6.25 -1.33 16.62
C LYS A 110 -7.30 -0.49 15.89
N LEU A 111 -7.14 -0.29 14.59
CA LEU A 111 -8.11 0.44 13.77
C LEU A 111 -9.45 -0.28 13.70
N LYS A 112 -9.44 -1.62 13.60
CA LYS A 112 -10.67 -2.43 13.64
C LYS A 112 -11.38 -2.29 14.98
N THR A 113 -10.65 -2.36 16.10
CA THR A 113 -11.23 -2.15 17.43
C THR A 113 -11.82 -0.75 17.57
N ALA A 114 -11.11 0.29 17.14
CA ALA A 114 -11.61 1.67 17.21
C ALA A 114 -12.87 1.88 16.35
N ARG A 115 -12.92 1.29 15.14
CA ARG A 115 -14.12 1.27 14.30
C ARG A 115 -15.29 0.60 15.05
N GLU A 116 -15.03 -0.56 15.65
CA GLU A 116 -16.05 -1.33 16.38
C GLU A 116 -16.65 -0.55 17.56
N GLU A 117 -15.80 0.11 18.34
CA GLU A 117 -16.22 1.01 19.40
C GLU A 117 -17.02 2.21 18.87
N GLY A 118 -16.64 2.73 17.71
CA GLY A 118 -17.38 3.79 17.01
C GLY A 118 -18.78 3.33 16.61
N LEU A 119 -18.91 2.14 16.01
CA LEU A 119 -20.18 1.55 15.62
C LEU A 119 -21.11 1.39 16.83
N GLN A 120 -20.61 0.84 17.93
CA GLN A 120 -21.40 0.66 19.16
C GLN A 120 -21.81 1.96 19.84
N LYS A 121 -21.10 3.08 19.59
CA LYS A 121 -21.48 4.41 20.08
C LYS A 121 -22.55 5.06 19.22
N LEU A 122 -22.50 4.84 17.90
CA LEU A 122 -23.41 5.45 16.93
C LEU A 122 -24.73 4.70 16.81
N LEU A 123 -24.69 3.38 16.94
CA LEU A 123 -25.82 2.50 16.77
C LEU A 123 -26.27 1.95 18.13
N PRO A 124 -27.58 1.97 18.44
CA PRO A 124 -28.13 1.17 19.53
C PRO A 124 -27.86 -0.31 19.26
N ARG A 125 -27.90 -1.10 20.32
CA ARG A 125 -27.48 -2.51 20.31
C ARG A 125 -28.18 -3.34 19.22
N ASP A 126 -29.46 -3.11 18.97
CA ASP A 126 -30.23 -3.83 17.95
C ASP A 126 -29.80 -3.46 16.52
N GLU A 127 -29.68 -2.16 16.22
CA GLU A 127 -29.17 -1.67 14.93
C GLU A 127 -27.74 -2.15 14.69
N TYR A 128 -26.90 -2.14 15.74
CA TYR A 128 -25.54 -2.66 15.69
C TYR A 128 -25.48 -4.16 15.36
N MET A 129 -26.31 -4.99 16.01
CA MET A 129 -26.35 -6.42 15.71
C MET A 129 -26.81 -6.68 14.27
N LYS A 130 -27.78 -5.90 13.75
CA LYS A 130 -28.20 -5.98 12.34
C LYS A 130 -27.09 -5.54 11.39
N TYR A 131 -26.39 -4.46 11.72
CA TYR A 131 -25.26 -3.97 10.94
C TYR A 131 -24.19 -5.05 10.80
N HIS A 132 -23.83 -5.68 11.92
CA HIS A 132 -22.82 -6.72 11.93
C HIS A 132 -23.26 -8.00 11.21
N SER A 133 -24.54 -8.40 11.33
CA SER A 133 -25.05 -9.57 10.60
C SER A 133 -25.05 -9.37 9.09
N ILE A 134 -25.53 -8.21 8.64
CA ILE A 134 -25.59 -7.85 7.21
C ILE A 134 -24.18 -7.75 6.64
N GLU A 135 -23.24 -7.11 7.35
CA GLU A 135 -21.84 -7.03 6.92
C GLU A 135 -21.23 -8.42 6.72
N ASN A 136 -21.47 -9.35 7.65
CA ASN A 136 -20.97 -10.73 7.54
C ASN A 136 -21.64 -11.52 6.41
N GLU A 137 -22.91 -11.24 6.11
CA GLU A 137 -23.63 -11.85 4.99
C GLU A 137 -23.08 -11.37 3.64
N LEU A 138 -22.86 -10.06 3.50
CA LEU A 138 -22.24 -9.45 2.31
C LEU A 138 -20.83 -10.01 2.05
N LEU A 139 -20.07 -10.29 3.12
CA LEU A 139 -18.75 -10.94 3.03
C LEU A 139 -18.85 -12.42 2.61
N ARG A 140 -19.91 -13.13 3.00
CA ARG A 140 -20.16 -14.53 2.63
C ARG A 140 -20.67 -14.70 1.20
N GLU A 141 -21.39 -13.72 0.66
CA GLU A 141 -21.97 -13.79 -0.68
C GLU A 141 -20.96 -13.68 -1.84
N ASN A 142 -19.65 -13.74 -1.60
CA ASN A 142 -18.62 -13.51 -2.63
C ASN A 142 -18.86 -12.21 -3.40
N ASN A 143 -19.31 -11.16 -2.70
CA ASN A 143 -19.52 -9.85 -3.32
C ASN A 143 -18.14 -9.25 -3.67
N PRO A 144 -17.73 -9.19 -4.95
CA PRO A 144 -16.34 -8.89 -5.34
C PRO A 144 -15.89 -7.47 -5.01
N LEU A 145 -16.84 -6.61 -4.61
CA LEU A 145 -16.62 -5.20 -4.28
C LEU A 145 -15.89 -5.00 -2.95
N TRP A 146 -15.87 -6.00 -2.06
CA TRP A 146 -15.35 -5.86 -0.69
C TRP A 146 -14.16 -6.79 -0.37
N LEU A 147 -13.76 -7.64 -1.33
CA LEU A 147 -12.74 -8.68 -1.15
C LEU A 147 -11.49 -8.48 -2.03
N ARG A 148 -11.29 -7.29 -2.60
CA ARG A 148 -10.15 -7.02 -3.50
C ARG A 148 -9.18 -6.00 -2.94
#